data_AF-A0A7Y6CBK9-F1
#
_entry.id   AF-A0A7Y6CBK9-F1
#
_cell.length_a   1.000
_cell.length_b   1.000
_cell.length_c   1.000
_cell.angle_alpha   90.00
_cell.angle_beta   90.00
_cell.angle_gamma   90.00
#
_symmetry.space_group_name_H-M   'P 1'
#
loop_
_entity.id
_entity.type
_entity.pdbx_description
1 polymer ?
#
loop_
_entity_poly.entity_id
_entity_poly.type
_entity_poly.pdbx_seq_one_letter_code
_entity_poly.pdbx_strand_id
1 'polypeptide(L)'
;MAIGLQGAGPGEEWPAWEQLDHVAGSAFQDVTGKTDDDFHEALDALRVEDLEPGEPVGEQWDARGDEGAARRLPHLAKAFPPGEGV
;
A
#
# COMPACT_ATOMS: atom_id res chain seq x y z
N MET A 1 9.18 -22.90 5.18
CA MET A 1 9.66 -22.07 6.29
C MET A 1 8.78 -20.83 6.30
N ALA A 2 8.09 -20.58 7.40
CA ALA A 2 7.32 -19.35 7.58
C ALA A 2 8.27 -18.31 8.19
N ILE A 3 8.42 -17.16 7.54
CA ILE A 3 9.18 -16.02 8.08
C ILE A 3 8.22 -15.32 9.05
N GLY A 4 8.39 -15.60 10.35
CA GLY A 4 7.59 -14.96 11.39
C GLY A 4 8.19 -13.61 11.75
N LEU A 5 7.53 -12.52 11.38
CA LEU A 5 7.86 -11.17 11.84
C LEU A 5 6.92 -10.80 13.00
N GLN A 6 7.47 -10.70 14.21
CA GLN A 6 6.81 -10.05 15.34
C GLN A 6 6.78 -8.54 15.08
N GLY A 7 5.59 -7.99 14.80
CA GLY A 7 5.41 -6.54 14.63
C GLY A 7 3.97 -6.05 14.52
N ALA A 8 3.02 -6.90 14.14
CA ALA A 8 1.60 -6.56 14.15
C ALA A 8 0.84 -7.41 15.18
N GLY A 9 -0.20 -6.83 15.78
CA GLY A 9 -1.07 -7.54 16.72
C GLY A 9 -1.63 -8.84 16.11
N PRO A 10 -2.15 -9.76 16.94
CA PRO A 10 -2.57 -11.08 16.49
C PRO A 10 -3.73 -10.97 15.48
N GLY A 11 -3.42 -11.06 14.19
CA GLY A 11 -4.40 -11.13 13.10
C GLY A 11 -4.14 -10.23 11.89
N GLU A 12 -3.19 -9.30 11.94
CA GLU A 12 -2.93 -8.37 10.84
C GLU A 12 -1.72 -8.87 10.02
N GLU A 13 -1.99 -9.83 9.15
CA GLU A 13 -1.06 -10.20 8.07
C GLU A 13 -1.07 -9.02 7.09
N TRP A 14 0.07 -8.33 6.95
CA TRP A 14 0.17 -7.17 6.06
C TRP A 14 -0.26 -7.60 4.64
N PRO A 15 -1.01 -6.78 3.90
CA PRO A 15 -1.34 -7.06 2.51
C PRO A 15 -0.12 -7.56 1.72
N ALA A 16 -0.31 -8.57 0.87
CA ALA A 16 0.80 -9.24 0.18
C ALA A 16 1.72 -8.29 -0.62
N TRP A 17 1.23 -7.12 -1.02
CA TRP A 17 2.03 -6.10 -1.69
C TRP A 17 2.97 -5.34 -0.74
N GLU A 18 2.64 -5.18 0.55
CA GLU A 18 3.54 -4.64 1.58
C GLU A 18 4.60 -5.67 2.02
N GLN A 19 4.37 -6.96 1.75
CA GLN A 19 5.36 -8.02 2.03
C GLN A 19 6.47 -8.10 0.96
N LEU A 20 6.27 -7.50 -0.22
CA LEU A 20 7.20 -7.62 -1.34
C LEU A 20 8.56 -6.96 -1.03
N ASP A 21 8.55 -5.85 -0.32
CA ASP A 21 9.76 -5.13 0.09
C ASP A 21 10.63 -6.00 1.01
N HIS A 22 9.99 -6.68 1.97
CA HIS A 22 10.67 -7.60 2.87
C HIS A 22 11.29 -8.80 2.14
N VAL A 23 10.58 -9.38 1.16
CA VAL A 23 11.10 -10.49 0.34
C VAL A 23 12.27 -10.02 -0.53
N ALA A 24 12.18 -8.83 -1.11
CA ALA A 24 13.25 -8.26 -1.92
C ALA A 24 14.49 -7.91 -1.09
N GLY A 25 14.32 -7.31 0.09
CA GLY A 25 15.40 -7.05 1.04
C GLY A 25 16.09 -8.33 1.50
N SER A 26 15.33 -9.37 1.87
CA SER A 26 15.88 -10.68 2.24
C SER A 26 16.71 -11.30 1.11
N ALA A 27 16.19 -11.28 -0.13
CA ALA A 27 16.91 -11.80 -1.29
C ALA A 27 18.18 -10.99 -1.60
N PHE A 28 18.14 -9.67 -1.41
CA PHE A 28 19.31 -8.81 -1.57
C PHE A 28 20.41 -9.16 -0.55
N GLN A 29 20.05 -9.34 0.71
CA GLN A 29 20.99 -9.75 1.76
C GLN A 29 21.61 -11.12 1.44
N ASP A 30 20.81 -12.09 1.01
CA ASP A 30 21.29 -13.44 0.66
C ASP A 30 22.29 -13.42 -0.51
N VAL A 31 22.07 -12.57 -1.51
CA VAL A 31 22.92 -12.51 -2.72
C VAL A 31 24.17 -11.67 -2.50
N THR A 32 24.07 -10.58 -1.73
CA THR A 32 25.13 -9.58 -1.63
C THR A 32 25.90 -9.62 -0.32
N GLY A 33 25.34 -10.24 0.73
CA GLY A 33 25.85 -10.22 2.09
C GLY A 33 25.76 -8.86 2.78
N LYS A 34 25.09 -7.88 2.16
CA LYS A 34 24.88 -6.53 2.66
C LYS A 34 23.65 -6.45 3.56
N THR A 35 23.47 -5.33 4.25
CA THR A 35 22.34 -5.15 5.17
C THR A 35 21.04 -4.76 4.45
N ASP A 36 19.95 -4.71 5.21
CA ASP A 36 18.67 -4.15 4.78
C ASP A 36 18.77 -2.64 4.47
N ASP A 37 19.55 -1.91 5.27
CA ASP A 37 19.79 -0.49 5.03
C ASP A 37 20.52 -0.27 3.70
N ASP A 38 21.50 -1.12 3.36
CA ASP A 38 22.20 -1.09 2.07
C ASP A 38 21.26 -1.42 0.89
N PHE A 39 20.19 -2.19 1.12
CA PHE A 39 19.17 -2.47 0.12
C PHE A 39 18.35 -1.20 -0.19
N HIS A 40 17.87 -0.50 0.83
CA HIS A 40 17.14 0.76 0.66
C HIS A 40 18.02 1.84 0.01
N GLU A 41 19.29 1.94 0.41
CA GLU A 41 20.24 2.87 -0.23
C GLU A 41 20.44 2.54 -1.72
N ALA A 42 20.50 1.26 -2.07
CA ALA A 42 20.59 0.83 -3.47
C ALA A 42 19.33 1.17 -4.27
N LEU A 43 18.13 1.04 -3.68
CA LEU A 43 16.87 1.47 -4.31
C LEU A 43 16.84 2.99 -4.54
N ASP A 44 17.21 3.77 -3.53
CA ASP A 44 17.30 5.23 -3.63
C ASP A 44 18.31 5.66 -4.71
N ALA A 45 19.45 4.98 -4.77
CA ALA A 45 20.50 5.25 -5.76
C ALA A 45 20.07 4.93 -7.20
N LEU A 46 19.16 3.97 -7.39
CA LEU A 46 18.61 3.66 -8.71
C LEU A 46 17.77 4.79 -9.28
N ARG A 47 17.38 5.78 -8.46
CA ARG A 47 16.50 6.90 -8.86
C ARG A 47 15.37 6.42 -9.75
N VAL A 48 14.78 5.28 -9.38
CA VAL A 48 13.55 4.82 -10.02
C VAL A 48 12.60 5.97 -9.76
N GLU A 49 12.27 6.73 -10.81
CA GLU A 49 11.19 7.70 -10.70
C GLU A 49 10.03 6.91 -10.14
N ASP A 50 9.56 7.35 -8.97
CA ASP A 50 8.45 6.73 -8.31
C ASP A 50 7.41 6.50 -9.39
N LEU A 51 7.08 5.25 -9.68
CA LEU A 51 6.01 4.92 -10.63
C LEU A 51 4.66 5.26 -9.97
N GLU A 52 4.65 6.31 -9.12
CA GLU A 52 3.47 7.01 -8.70
C GLU A 52 2.64 7.23 -9.96
N PRO A 53 1.40 6.73 -9.96
CA PRO A 53 0.47 7.08 -10.99
C PRO A 53 0.53 8.60 -11.15
N GLY A 54 0.83 9.07 -12.35
CA GLY A 54 0.82 10.51 -12.63
C GLY A 54 -0.50 11.13 -12.18
N GLU A 55 -0.54 12.46 -12.07
CA GLU A 55 -1.70 13.18 -11.55
C GLU A 55 -3.02 12.58 -12.09
N PRO A 56 -3.98 12.28 -11.20
CA PRO A 56 -5.19 11.58 -11.59
C PRO A 56 -5.90 12.34 -12.70
N VAL A 57 -6.08 11.69 -13.85
CA VAL A 57 -6.77 12.28 -15.00
C VAL A 57 -8.28 12.23 -14.79
N GLY A 58 -8.95 13.38 -14.76
CA GLY A 58 -10.41 13.47 -14.66
C GLY A 58 -10.91 14.63 -13.81
N GLU A 59 -12.24 14.71 -13.65
CA GLU A 59 -12.86 15.65 -12.72
C GLU A 59 -12.51 15.27 -11.29
N GLN A 60 -11.90 16.18 -10.53
CA GLN A 60 -11.69 15.99 -9.09
C GLN A 60 -13.04 16.08 -8.36
N TRP A 61 -13.29 15.18 -7.43
CA TRP A 61 -14.53 15.15 -6.66
C TRP A 61 -14.27 14.72 -5.22
N ASP A 62 -15.10 15.21 -4.31
CA ASP A 62 -15.00 14.88 -2.89
C ASP A 62 -15.61 13.50 -2.61
N ALA A 63 -14.75 12.52 -2.30
CA ALA A 63 -15.17 11.18 -1.93
C ALA A 63 -15.91 11.10 -0.58
N ARG A 64 -15.78 12.14 0.25
CA ARG A 64 -16.50 12.25 1.54
C ARG A 64 -17.86 12.92 1.38
N GLY A 65 -18.17 13.49 0.21
CA GLY A 65 -19.48 14.04 -0.09
C GLY A 65 -20.46 12.94 -0.46
N ASP A 66 -21.41 12.66 0.43
CA ASP A 66 -22.33 11.51 0.33
C ASP A 66 -23.05 11.41 -1.03
N GLU A 67 -23.60 12.51 -1.56
CA GLU A 67 -24.31 12.50 -2.85
C GLU A 67 -23.37 12.26 -4.05
N GLY A 68 -22.20 12.90 -4.03
CA GLY A 68 -21.20 12.79 -5.09
C GLY A 68 -20.56 11.41 -5.15
N ALA A 69 -20.31 10.83 -3.98
CA ALA A 69 -19.80 9.48 -3.82
C ALA A 69 -20.82 8.41 -4.19
N ALA A 70 -22.08 8.54 -3.74
CA ALA A 70 -23.12 7.58 -4.09
C ALA A 70 -23.39 7.50 -5.59
N ARG A 71 -23.34 8.64 -6.30
CA ARG A 71 -23.50 8.68 -7.76
C ARG A 71 -22.32 8.00 -8.49
N ARG A 72 -21.08 8.23 -8.04
CA ARG A 72 -19.88 7.76 -8.73
C ARG A 72 -19.48 6.33 -8.34
N LEU A 73 -19.81 5.90 -7.13
CA LEU A 73 -19.47 4.59 -6.57
C LEU A 73 -20.72 3.86 -6.05
N PRO A 74 -21.71 3.56 -6.92
CA PRO A 74 -23.01 3.05 -6.49
C PRO A 74 -22.95 1.70 -5.76
N HIS A 75 -22.00 0.84 -6.13
CA HIS A 75 -21.81 -0.45 -5.46
C HIS A 75 -21.24 -0.29 -4.05
N LEU A 76 -20.32 0.66 -3.85
CA LEU A 76 -19.74 0.94 -2.54
C LEU A 76 -20.76 1.62 -1.62
N ALA A 77 -21.55 2.56 -2.13
CA ALA A 77 -22.63 3.17 -1.37
C ALA A 77 -23.69 2.16 -0.90
N LYS A 78 -23.91 1.07 -1.67
CA LYS A 78 -24.78 -0.03 -1.25
C LYS A 78 -24.15 -0.89 -0.14
N ALA A 79 -22.84 -1.12 -0.19
CA ALA A 79 -22.12 -1.93 0.78
C ALA A 79 -21.86 -1.18 2.10
N PHE A 80 -21.65 0.14 2.01
CA PHE A 80 -21.36 1.05 3.11
C PHE A 80 -22.38 2.20 3.10
N PRO A 81 -23.62 1.94 3.55
CA PRO A 81 -24.62 2.99 3.66
C PRO A 81 -24.12 4.07 4.63
N PRO A 82 -24.42 5.36 4.37
CA PRO A 82 -24.06 6.43 5.28
C PRO A 82 -24.66 6.11 6.65
N GLY A 83 -23.81 6.09 7.69
CA GLY A 83 -24.27 5.88 9.06
C GLY A 83 -25.25 6.99 9.44
N GLU A 84 -26.37 6.63 10.07
CA GLU A 84 -27.21 7.62 10.75
C GLU A 84 -26.33 8.38 11.74
N GLY A 85 -26.12 9.67 11.49
CA GLY A 85 -25.26 10.51 12.29
C GLY A 85 -25.58 10.40 13.79
N VAL A 86 -24.54 10.34 14.61
CA VAL A 86 -24.61 10.58 16.05
C VAL A 86 -24.38 12.07 16.32
#